data_AF-A0A059AAK8-F1
#
_entry.id   AF-A0A059AAK8-F1
#
_cell.length_a   1.000
_cell.length_b   1.000
_cell.length_c   1.000
_cell.angle_alpha   90.00
_cell.angle_beta   90.00
_cell.angle_gamma   90.00
#
_symmetry.space_group_name_H-M   'P 1'
#
loop_
_entity.id
_entity.type
_entity.pdbx_description
1 polymer ?
#
loop_
_entity_poly.entity_id
_entity_poly.type
_entity_poly.pdbx_seq_one_letter_code
_entity_poly.pdbx_strand_id
1 'polypeptide(L)'
;MRTLDTLRKRIKNVLESHNFLTKKPEEIGAGDQGHMFGYATDGNFRAYALIHDEQDMPVVPLRVHTVLISTQRDNTIASEQIAKDLKDHDDEGLTRREIIIDSYGGWVVHGGGAFSGEDQTKVDRSGAYIVRQAAKGVVASELARCCILQVSYATAVPEPSSLFNTLALIRENFYFRPRVISINIDLMRGCNFMYQETAAYGHLGRDDPGFTWERVKLLKPHKA
;
A
#
# COMPACT_ATOMS: atom_id res chain seq x y z
N MET A 1 -8.45 -33.13 -4.94
CA MET A 1 -7.40 -33.62 -4.00
C MET A 1 -5.96 -33.38 -4.46
N ARG A 2 -5.61 -33.44 -5.76
CA ARG A 2 -4.21 -33.26 -6.24
C ARG A 2 -3.63 -31.83 -6.17
N THR A 3 -4.43 -30.80 -5.89
CA THR A 3 -3.97 -29.39 -5.90
C THR A 3 -3.44 -28.91 -4.55
N LEU A 4 -4.04 -29.32 -3.43
CA LEU A 4 -3.66 -28.86 -2.09
C LEU A 4 -2.31 -29.44 -1.61
N ASP A 5 -2.03 -30.71 -1.90
CA ASP A 5 -0.78 -31.35 -1.46
C ASP A 5 0.42 -30.83 -2.26
N THR A 6 0.25 -30.53 -3.54
CA THR A 6 1.28 -29.88 -4.36
C THR A 6 1.54 -28.44 -3.88
N LEU A 7 0.49 -27.72 -3.47
CA LEU A 7 0.61 -26.38 -2.88
C LEU A 7 1.38 -26.42 -1.55
N ARG A 8 1.02 -27.34 -0.65
CA ARG A 8 1.69 -27.53 0.65
C ARG A 8 3.17 -27.89 0.50
N LYS A 9 3.50 -28.74 -0.46
CA LYS A 9 4.90 -29.14 -0.73
C LYS A 9 5.72 -27.95 -1.25
N ARG A 10 5.14 -27.13 -2.13
CA ARG A 10 5.76 -25.89 -2.61
C ARG A 10 5.97 -24.88 -1.47
N ILE A 11 4.96 -24.69 -0.62
CA ILE A 11 5.06 -23.80 0.55
C ILE A 11 6.20 -24.25 1.46
N LYS A 12 6.25 -25.55 1.80
CA LYS A 12 7.31 -26.09 2.67
C LYS A 12 8.70 -25.86 2.07
N ASN A 13 8.88 -26.14 0.78
CA ASN A 13 10.17 -25.95 0.10
C ASN A 13 10.60 -24.48 0.04
N VAL A 14 9.68 -23.54 -0.15
CA VAL A 14 9.99 -22.09 -0.17
C VAL A 14 10.32 -21.58 1.23
N LEU A 15 9.60 -22.04 2.25
CA LEU A 15 9.88 -21.69 3.65
C LEU A 15 11.25 -22.20 4.11
N GLU A 16 11.60 -23.41 3.70
CA GLU A 16 12.90 -24.03 3.97
C GLU A 16 14.03 -23.34 3.19
N SER A 17 13.84 -23.01 1.90
CA SER A 17 14.89 -22.39 1.08
C SER A 17 15.30 -20.98 1.54
N HIS A 18 14.41 -20.28 2.23
CA HIS A 18 14.68 -18.93 2.76
C HIS A 18 14.98 -18.93 4.28
N ASN A 19 15.09 -20.11 4.92
CA ASN A 19 15.33 -20.27 6.36
C ASN A 19 14.33 -19.49 7.25
N PHE A 20 13.07 -19.36 6.82
CA PHE A 20 12.04 -18.58 7.52
C PHE A 20 11.74 -19.09 8.94
N LEU A 21 12.02 -20.36 9.22
CA LEU A 21 11.71 -21.02 10.50
C LEU A 21 12.84 -20.97 11.53
N THR A 22 14.06 -20.61 11.11
CA THR A 22 15.26 -20.71 11.96
C THR A 22 15.94 -19.36 12.20
N LYS A 23 15.72 -18.38 11.31
CA LYS A 23 16.30 -17.04 11.41
C LYS A 23 15.51 -16.13 12.34
N LYS A 24 16.21 -15.20 12.99
CA LYS A 24 15.54 -14.12 13.73
C LYS A 24 14.79 -13.21 12.77
N PRO A 25 13.72 -12.52 13.20
CA PRO A 25 12.98 -11.59 12.34
C PRO A 25 13.86 -10.56 11.62
N GLU A 26 14.92 -10.08 12.27
CA GLU A 26 15.85 -9.10 11.72
C GLU A 26 16.73 -9.64 10.59
N GLU A 27 16.87 -10.95 10.49
CA GLU A 27 17.76 -11.65 9.55
C GLU A 27 17.00 -12.22 8.33
N ILE A 28 15.68 -12.11 8.34
CA ILE A 28 14.82 -12.60 7.27
C ILE A 28 14.84 -11.60 6.11
N GLY A 29 15.30 -12.07 4.97
CA GLY A 29 15.41 -11.29 3.75
C GLY A 29 14.09 -11.06 3.03
N ALA A 30 14.11 -10.15 2.06
CA ALA A 30 12.96 -9.90 1.19
C ALA A 30 12.59 -11.16 0.40
N GLY A 31 11.28 -11.45 0.32
CA GLY A 31 10.78 -12.61 -0.42
C GLY A 31 10.88 -12.49 -1.94
N ASP A 32 11.19 -11.30 -2.46
CA ASP A 32 11.52 -11.01 -3.86
C ASP A 32 12.25 -9.66 -3.95
N GLN A 33 12.79 -9.33 -5.11
CA GLN A 33 13.33 -8.02 -5.42
C GLN A 33 12.22 -7.07 -5.88
N GLY A 34 12.40 -5.77 -5.66
CA GLY A 34 11.43 -4.78 -6.12
C GLY A 34 11.66 -3.40 -5.53
N HIS A 35 10.87 -2.44 -5.99
CA HIS A 35 10.84 -1.07 -5.48
C HIS A 35 9.39 -0.72 -5.12
N MET A 36 9.19 0.01 -4.03
CA MET A 36 7.85 0.39 -3.56
C MET A 36 7.83 1.87 -3.24
N PHE A 37 6.68 2.52 -3.47
CA PHE A 37 6.50 3.95 -3.31
C PHE A 37 5.45 4.28 -2.25
N GLY A 38 5.77 5.31 -1.46
CA GLY A 38 4.94 5.86 -0.40
C GLY A 38 4.57 7.28 -0.75
N TYR A 39 3.30 7.67 -0.61
CA TYR A 39 2.87 9.05 -0.83
C TYR A 39 1.89 9.54 0.23
N ALA A 40 1.99 10.81 0.59
CA ALA A 40 0.99 11.54 1.37
C ALA A 40 0.99 13.04 1.02
N THR A 41 -0.14 13.71 1.27
CA THR A 41 -0.31 15.17 1.13
C THR A 41 -1.29 15.71 2.19
N ASP A 42 -1.12 16.97 2.57
CA ASP A 42 -1.98 17.73 3.50
C ASP A 42 -3.33 18.13 2.89
N GLY A 43 -3.46 18.05 1.56
CA GLY A 43 -4.72 18.21 0.85
C GLY A 43 -5.68 17.07 1.18
N ASN A 44 -6.71 17.36 1.98
CA ASN A 44 -7.83 16.45 2.19
C ASN A 44 -8.53 16.19 0.86
N PHE A 45 -8.19 15.09 0.18
CA PHE A 45 -9.11 14.46 -0.76
C PHE A 45 -8.81 12.97 -0.91
N ARG A 46 -9.80 12.14 -0.53
CA ARG A 46 -9.94 10.77 -0.98
C ARG A 46 -10.36 10.78 -2.46
N ALA A 47 -9.48 11.17 -3.37
CA ALA A 47 -9.65 10.89 -4.78
C ALA A 47 -8.33 11.00 -5.55
N TYR A 48 -8.26 10.15 -6.55
CA TYR A 48 -7.12 9.80 -7.35
C TYR A 48 -7.02 10.66 -8.63
N ALA A 49 -5.78 10.79 -9.13
CA ALA A 49 -5.30 11.54 -10.30
C ALA A 49 -5.49 13.08 -10.30
N LEU A 50 -4.39 13.84 -10.47
CA LEU A 50 -4.12 14.77 -11.58
C LEU A 50 -2.74 15.46 -11.46
N ILE A 51 -1.87 15.11 -12.42
CA ILE A 51 -0.89 15.93 -13.16
C ILE A 51 -0.04 16.97 -12.38
N HIS A 52 1.27 16.73 -12.42
CA HIS A 52 2.37 17.62 -12.06
C HIS A 52 2.12 19.10 -12.40
N ASP A 53 2.20 19.96 -11.38
CA ASP A 53 2.63 21.35 -11.54
C ASP A 53 4.12 21.42 -11.16
N GLU A 54 4.89 22.21 -11.91
CA GLU A 54 6.36 22.34 -11.88
C GLU A 54 6.89 23.11 -10.66
N GLN A 55 6.04 23.34 -9.67
CA GLN A 55 6.29 24.15 -8.50
C GLN A 55 5.89 23.27 -7.31
N ASP A 56 6.73 23.14 -6.28
CA ASP A 56 6.49 22.39 -5.03
C ASP A 56 5.28 22.93 -4.22
N MET A 57 4.16 23.09 -4.90
CA MET A 57 2.94 23.69 -4.44
C MET A 57 1.95 22.57 -4.12
N PRO A 58 1.17 22.74 -3.05
CA PRO A 58 0.16 21.78 -2.67
C PRO A 58 -0.92 21.79 -3.74
N VAL A 59 -1.38 20.60 -4.11
CA VAL A 59 -2.49 20.48 -5.05
C VAL A 59 -3.76 20.92 -4.33
N VAL A 60 -4.28 22.09 -4.73
CA VAL A 60 -5.57 22.60 -4.25
C VAL A 60 -6.63 22.27 -5.31
N PRO A 61 -7.52 21.30 -5.07
CA PRO A 61 -8.56 20.96 -6.03
C PRO A 61 -9.53 22.15 -6.20
N LEU A 62 -9.69 22.62 -7.43
CA LEU A 62 -10.59 23.73 -7.75
C LEU A 62 -12.01 23.26 -8.03
N ARG A 63 -12.16 22.21 -8.85
CA ARG A 63 -13.44 21.60 -9.24
C ARG A 63 -13.22 20.21 -9.80
N VAL A 64 -14.26 19.37 -9.71
CA VAL A 64 -14.35 18.15 -10.52
C VAL A 64 -14.80 18.55 -11.92
N HIS A 65 -13.98 18.30 -12.94
CA HIS A 65 -14.33 18.66 -14.33
C HIS A 65 -15.30 17.67 -14.96
N THR A 66 -15.05 16.37 -14.76
CA THR A 66 -15.83 15.28 -15.36
C THR A 66 -15.92 14.12 -14.38
N VAL A 67 -17.11 13.53 -14.26
CA VAL A 67 -17.33 12.25 -13.57
C VAL A 67 -17.86 11.27 -14.61
N LEU A 68 -17.19 10.13 -14.77
CA LEU A 68 -17.65 9.03 -15.60
C LEU A 68 -17.99 7.84 -14.69
N ILE A 69 -19.20 7.31 -14.82
CA ILE A 69 -19.63 6.09 -14.13
C ILE A 69 -20.17 5.14 -15.18
N SER A 70 -19.62 3.94 -15.22
CA SER A 70 -20.09 2.83 -16.04
C SER A 70 -20.34 1.64 -15.12
N THR A 71 -21.55 1.13 -15.08
CA THR A 71 -21.97 0.06 -14.18
C THR A 71 -22.74 -1.02 -14.95
N GLN A 72 -22.58 -2.29 -14.56
CA GLN A 72 -23.41 -3.36 -15.08
C GLN A 72 -24.83 -3.26 -14.52
N ARG A 73 -25.82 -3.67 -15.31
CA ARG A 73 -27.23 -3.63 -14.89
C ARG A 73 -28.01 -4.82 -15.41
N ASP A 74 -29.12 -5.09 -14.73
CA ASP A 74 -30.21 -5.87 -15.29
C ASP A 74 -30.94 -5.04 -16.37
N ASN A 75 -31.49 -5.75 -17.37
CA ASN A 75 -32.29 -5.21 -18.45
C ASN A 75 -33.58 -4.53 -17.97
N THR A 76 -34.03 -4.82 -16.75
CA THR A 76 -35.24 -4.27 -16.14
C THR A 76 -35.11 -2.83 -15.63
N ILE A 77 -33.88 -2.30 -15.49
CA ILE A 77 -33.64 -0.95 -14.96
C ILE A 77 -33.49 0.06 -16.10
N ALA A 78 -34.33 1.09 -16.11
CA ALA A 78 -34.26 2.19 -17.07
C ALA A 78 -33.07 3.12 -16.80
N SER A 79 -32.43 3.64 -17.85
CA SER A 79 -31.25 4.50 -17.74
C SER A 79 -31.45 5.78 -16.91
N GLU A 80 -32.67 6.33 -16.90
CA GLU A 80 -33.04 7.51 -16.12
C GLU A 80 -33.08 7.25 -14.61
N GLN A 81 -33.42 6.02 -14.22
CA GLN A 81 -33.44 5.58 -12.83
C GLN A 81 -32.00 5.40 -12.29
N ILE A 82 -31.05 5.01 -13.14
CA ILE A 82 -29.63 4.82 -12.78
C ILE A 82 -28.98 6.15 -12.39
N ALA A 83 -29.23 7.22 -13.15
CA ALA A 83 -28.70 8.55 -12.82
C ALA A 83 -29.12 9.03 -11.41
N LYS A 84 -30.23 8.48 -10.89
CA LYS A 84 -30.77 8.78 -9.57
C LYS A 84 -30.23 7.86 -8.48
N ASP A 85 -29.92 6.60 -8.81
CA ASP A 85 -29.60 5.52 -7.87
C ASP A 85 -28.10 5.27 -7.66
N LEU A 86 -27.23 5.93 -8.43
CA LEU A 86 -25.76 5.75 -8.46
C LEU A 86 -25.00 6.13 -7.15
N LYS A 87 -25.66 6.15 -5.99
CA LYS A 87 -25.03 6.52 -4.73
C LYS A 87 -24.43 5.37 -3.93
N ASP A 88 -24.85 4.12 -4.14
CA ASP A 88 -24.42 3.00 -3.28
C ASP A 88 -24.43 1.66 -4.03
N HIS A 89 -23.34 1.20 -4.68
CA HIS A 89 -23.19 -0.22 -5.11
C HIS A 89 -21.71 -0.64 -5.23
N ASP A 90 -21.45 -1.93 -4.99
CA ASP A 90 -20.15 -2.61 -4.91
C ASP A 90 -19.99 -3.59 -6.10
N ASP A 91 -18.77 -3.71 -6.66
CA ASP A 91 -18.46 -4.45 -7.89
C ASP A 91 -17.36 -5.51 -7.62
N GLU A 92 -17.57 -6.76 -8.04
CA GLU A 92 -16.60 -7.85 -7.86
C GLU A 92 -15.62 -7.93 -9.05
N GLY A 93 -14.40 -7.38 -8.86
CA GLY A 93 -13.32 -7.37 -9.85
C GLY A 93 -12.32 -8.54 -9.74
N LEU A 94 -11.64 -8.86 -10.86
CA LEU A 94 -10.58 -9.87 -10.95
C LEU A 94 -9.29 -9.41 -10.24
N THR A 95 -8.72 -10.27 -9.39
CA THR A 95 -7.49 -9.96 -8.62
C THR A 95 -6.28 -9.72 -9.54
N ARG A 96 -5.43 -8.73 -9.20
CA ARG A 96 -4.10 -8.41 -9.77
C ARG A 96 -4.01 -7.57 -11.06
N ARG A 97 -5.03 -6.79 -11.46
CA ARG A 97 -4.91 -5.84 -12.59
C ARG A 97 -5.11 -4.36 -12.24
N GLU A 98 -5.38 -4.06 -10.97
CA GLU A 98 -5.82 -2.73 -10.53
C GLU A 98 -4.81 -2.04 -9.62
N ILE A 99 -3.51 -2.34 -9.74
CA ILE A 99 -2.44 -1.86 -8.85
C ILE A 99 -2.37 -0.32 -8.72
N ILE A 100 -2.80 0.41 -9.75
CA ILE A 100 -2.87 1.86 -9.72
C ILE A 100 -4.07 2.33 -8.90
N ILE A 101 -5.25 1.72 -9.08
CA ILE A 101 -6.45 1.98 -8.28
C ILE A 101 -6.22 1.61 -6.81
N ASP A 102 -5.50 0.51 -6.57
CA ASP A 102 -5.17 0.00 -5.24
C ASP A 102 -4.29 0.95 -4.41
N SER A 103 -3.57 1.87 -5.07
CA SER A 103 -2.49 2.67 -4.45
C SER A 103 -2.77 4.16 -4.46
N TYR A 104 -2.27 4.88 -5.46
CA TYR A 104 -2.31 6.34 -5.58
C TYR A 104 -3.00 6.79 -6.87
N GLY A 105 -3.66 5.89 -7.59
CA GLY A 105 -4.49 6.19 -8.75
C GLY A 105 -3.83 7.11 -9.79
N GLY A 106 -2.52 6.93 -9.99
CA GLY A 106 -1.71 7.64 -10.97
C GLY A 106 -1.05 8.93 -10.48
N TRP A 107 -1.27 9.34 -9.22
CA TRP A 107 -0.61 10.53 -8.63
C TRP A 107 0.91 10.38 -8.52
N VAL A 108 1.37 9.16 -8.24
CA VAL A 108 2.79 8.86 -8.01
C VAL A 108 3.15 7.60 -8.77
N VAL A 109 4.42 7.50 -9.15
CA VAL A 109 5.03 6.28 -9.70
C VAL A 109 4.72 5.06 -8.82
N HIS A 110 4.48 3.93 -9.48
CA HIS A 110 4.19 2.67 -8.83
C HIS A 110 5.30 1.66 -9.11
N GLY A 111 5.58 0.80 -8.13
CA GLY A 111 6.67 -0.20 -8.20
C GLY A 111 6.40 -1.39 -9.12
N GLY A 112 5.16 -1.55 -9.56
CA GLY A 112 4.70 -2.65 -10.42
C GLY A 112 4.23 -3.91 -9.67
N GLY A 113 4.62 -4.09 -8.41
CA GLY A 113 4.19 -5.22 -7.58
C GLY A 113 2.71 -5.14 -7.18
N ALA A 114 1.97 -6.24 -7.29
CA ALA A 114 0.58 -6.30 -6.86
C ALA A 114 0.47 -6.55 -5.34
N PHE A 115 -0.55 -5.99 -4.70
CA PHE A 115 -0.76 -6.22 -3.26
C PHE A 115 -1.54 -7.50 -3.01
N SER A 116 -2.71 -7.69 -3.62
CA SER A 116 -3.63 -8.79 -3.33
C SER A 116 -3.11 -10.17 -3.73
N GLY A 117 -3.35 -11.17 -2.87
CA GLY A 117 -2.90 -12.56 -3.06
C GLY A 117 -1.48 -12.86 -2.59
N GLU A 118 -0.70 -11.84 -2.24
CA GLU A 118 0.63 -12.01 -1.62
C GLU A 118 0.55 -12.20 -0.09
N ASP A 119 1.55 -12.81 0.51
CA ASP A 119 1.69 -12.84 1.97
C ASP A 119 2.55 -11.67 2.48
N GLN A 120 2.56 -11.42 3.79
CA GLN A 120 3.25 -10.27 4.40
C GLN A 120 4.78 -10.25 4.19
N THR A 121 5.40 -11.40 3.87
CA THR A 121 6.85 -11.47 3.59
C THR A 121 7.21 -10.90 2.22
N LYS A 122 6.21 -10.72 1.35
CA LYS A 122 6.38 -10.08 0.05
C LYS A 122 6.42 -8.58 0.21
N VAL A 123 7.58 -8.03 -0.13
CA VAL A 123 7.92 -6.61 0.03
C VAL A 123 7.04 -5.71 -0.84
N ASP A 124 6.44 -6.23 -1.91
CA ASP A 124 5.51 -5.46 -2.74
C ASP A 124 4.35 -4.91 -1.91
N ARG A 125 3.84 -5.71 -0.96
CA ARG A 125 2.80 -5.27 -0.02
C ARG A 125 3.39 -4.58 1.21
N SER A 126 4.23 -5.29 1.97
CA SER A 126 4.71 -4.78 3.26
C SER A 126 5.60 -3.55 3.11
N GLY A 127 6.44 -3.53 2.08
CA GLY A 127 7.25 -2.38 1.68
C GLY A 127 6.40 -1.17 1.33
N ALA A 128 5.40 -1.32 0.45
CA ALA A 128 4.48 -0.23 0.07
C ALA A 128 3.72 0.34 1.27
N TYR A 129 3.25 -0.51 2.17
CA TYR A 129 2.54 -0.08 3.38
C TYR A 129 3.43 0.70 4.34
N ILE A 130 4.69 0.28 4.56
CA ILE A 130 5.56 1.01 5.50
C ILE A 130 5.98 2.37 4.94
N VAL A 131 6.23 2.49 3.64
CA VAL A 131 6.58 3.79 3.03
C VAL A 131 5.37 4.71 2.98
N ARG A 132 4.15 4.19 2.84
CA ARG A 132 2.91 4.96 3.03
C ARG A 132 2.81 5.50 4.46
N GLN A 133 3.01 4.65 5.47
CA GLN A 133 2.96 5.08 6.87
C GLN A 133 4.01 6.16 7.17
N ALA A 134 5.22 6.00 6.63
CA ALA A 134 6.29 6.97 6.78
C ALA A 134 5.97 8.31 6.11
N ALA A 135 5.49 8.30 4.86
CA ALA A 135 5.09 9.51 4.16
C ALA A 135 3.94 10.25 4.90
N LYS A 136 2.95 9.49 5.39
CA LYS A 136 1.85 10.05 6.21
C LYS A 136 2.37 10.66 7.51
N GLY A 137 3.35 10.02 8.14
CA GLY A 137 4.03 10.55 9.33
C GLY A 137 4.74 11.88 9.06
N VAL A 138 5.45 12.02 7.94
CA VAL A 138 6.11 13.28 7.55
C VAL A 138 5.09 14.41 7.41
N VAL A 139 4.02 14.18 6.65
CA VAL A 139 2.99 15.20 6.39
C VAL A 139 2.23 15.55 7.67
N ALA A 140 1.82 14.55 8.44
CA ALA A 140 1.10 14.76 9.70
C ALA A 140 1.95 15.41 10.81
N SER A 141 3.28 15.39 10.65
CA SER A 141 4.21 16.09 11.54
C SER A 141 4.56 17.49 11.03
N GLU A 142 3.88 17.95 9.99
CA GLU A 142 4.06 19.28 9.37
C GLU A 142 5.51 19.51 8.85
N LEU A 143 6.24 18.43 8.57
CA LEU A 143 7.61 18.50 8.04
C LEU A 143 7.63 18.80 6.54
N ALA A 144 6.54 18.45 5.84
CA ALA A 144 6.32 18.76 4.43
C ALA A 144 4.82 18.76 4.12
N ARG A 145 4.40 19.48 3.08
CA ARG A 145 3.00 19.50 2.62
C ARG A 145 2.63 18.28 1.78
N CYS A 146 3.61 17.72 1.09
CA CYS A 146 3.52 16.42 0.44
C CYS A 146 4.84 15.67 0.62
N CYS A 147 4.79 14.33 0.55
CA CYS A 147 5.97 13.50 0.71
C CYS A 147 5.85 12.27 -0.18
N ILE A 148 6.85 12.06 -1.03
CA ILE A 148 7.05 10.82 -1.78
C ILE A 148 8.29 10.12 -1.21
N LEU A 149 8.15 8.84 -0.88
CA LEU A 149 9.25 7.97 -0.44
C LEU A 149 9.36 6.77 -1.38
N GLN A 150 10.57 6.23 -1.52
CA GLN A 150 10.78 4.96 -2.21
C GLN A 150 11.73 4.08 -1.41
N VAL A 151 11.39 2.79 -1.32
CA VAL A 151 12.25 1.74 -0.80
C VAL A 151 12.51 0.70 -1.87
N SER A 152 13.67 0.06 -1.86
CA SER A 152 13.96 -1.07 -2.73
C SER A 152 14.63 -2.22 -2.00
N TYR A 153 14.45 -3.42 -2.54
CA TYR A 153 15.01 -4.65 -2.00
C TYR A 153 15.60 -5.53 -3.08
N ALA A 154 16.64 -6.26 -2.70
CA ALA A 154 17.14 -7.42 -3.41
C ALA A 154 16.61 -8.70 -2.74
N THR A 155 16.35 -9.74 -3.52
CA THR A 155 15.83 -11.02 -3.03
C THR A 155 16.75 -11.61 -1.95
N ALA A 156 16.14 -12.08 -0.87
CA ALA A 156 16.80 -12.67 0.30
C ALA A 156 17.74 -11.74 1.09
N VAL A 157 17.74 -10.43 0.81
CA VAL A 157 18.48 -9.42 1.59
C VAL A 157 17.53 -8.75 2.61
N PRO A 158 17.87 -8.71 3.92
CA PRO A 158 16.99 -8.09 4.93
C PRO A 158 16.98 -6.56 4.85
N GLU A 159 18.12 -5.95 4.59
CA GLU A 159 18.26 -4.50 4.51
C GLU A 159 17.78 -3.97 3.15
N PRO A 160 17.16 -2.78 3.10
CA PRO A 160 16.78 -2.17 1.83
C PRO A 160 18.01 -1.83 1.01
N SER A 161 17.98 -2.14 -0.28
CA SER A 161 19.04 -1.80 -1.24
C SER A 161 19.13 -0.30 -1.47
N SER A 162 17.99 0.41 -1.44
CA SER A 162 17.94 1.87 -1.50
C SER A 162 16.75 2.42 -0.74
N LEU A 163 16.90 3.68 -0.30
CA LEU A 163 15.85 4.50 0.30
C LEU A 163 15.99 5.91 -0.28
N PHE A 164 15.03 6.35 -1.08
CA PHE A 164 15.03 7.66 -1.74
C PHE A 164 14.13 8.66 -1.02
N ASN A 165 14.50 9.95 -1.10
CA ASN A 165 13.83 11.08 -0.45
C ASN A 165 13.58 10.89 1.05
N THR A 166 14.47 10.14 1.72
CA THR A 166 14.31 9.72 3.11
C THR A 166 15.13 10.62 4.02
N LEU A 167 14.47 11.33 4.93
CA LEU A 167 15.11 12.10 6.01
C LEU A 167 15.77 11.17 7.04
N ALA A 168 16.81 11.64 7.73
CA ALA A 168 17.43 10.91 8.85
C ALA A 168 16.38 10.47 9.89
N LEU A 169 15.42 11.35 10.16
CA LEU A 169 14.33 11.11 11.09
C LEU A 169 13.44 9.91 10.70
N ILE A 170 13.27 9.64 9.39
CA ILE A 170 12.54 8.44 8.94
C ILE A 170 13.34 7.18 9.28
N ARG A 171 14.66 7.18 9.07
CA ARG A 171 15.52 6.01 9.37
C ARG A 171 15.60 5.70 10.86
N GLU A 172 15.48 6.71 11.70
CA GLU A 172 15.46 6.56 13.17
C GLU A 172 14.12 6.05 13.69
N ASN A 173 13.03 6.37 12.99
CA ASN A 173 11.67 6.07 13.46
C ASN A 173 11.05 4.85 12.76
N PHE A 174 11.50 4.46 11.58
CA PHE A 174 10.92 3.36 10.83
C PHE A 174 11.94 2.27 10.55
N TYR A 175 11.48 1.03 10.66
CA TYR A 175 12.26 -0.15 10.32
C TYR A 175 11.83 -0.65 8.95
N PHE A 176 12.80 -0.82 8.06
CA PHE A 176 12.56 -1.25 6.69
C PHE A 176 12.91 -2.72 6.44
N ARG A 177 13.16 -3.52 7.49
CA ARG A 177 13.42 -4.96 7.30
C ARG A 177 12.08 -5.71 7.12
N PRO A 178 11.90 -6.55 6.08
CA PRO A 178 10.58 -7.09 5.69
C PRO A 178 9.77 -7.74 6.82
N ARG A 179 10.42 -8.61 7.62
CA ARG A 179 9.73 -9.26 8.74
C ARG A 179 9.49 -8.30 9.91
N VAL A 180 10.40 -7.38 10.15
CA VAL A 180 10.24 -6.34 11.20
C VAL A 180 9.09 -5.41 10.85
N ILE A 181 8.93 -5.04 9.57
CA ILE A 181 7.75 -4.32 9.06
C ILE A 181 6.50 -5.11 9.41
N SER A 182 6.44 -6.39 8.99
CA SER A 182 5.27 -7.24 9.20
C SER A 182 4.84 -7.35 10.66
N ILE A 183 5.80 -7.31 11.60
CA ILE A 183 5.53 -7.34 13.04
C ILE A 183 5.07 -5.96 13.53
N ASN A 184 5.78 -4.89 13.17
CA ASN A 184 5.52 -3.54 13.67
C ASN A 184 4.18 -2.97 13.22
N ILE A 185 3.79 -3.26 11.98
CA ILE A 185 2.46 -2.94 11.45
C ILE A 185 1.55 -4.16 11.44
N ASP A 186 1.88 -5.20 12.20
CA ASP A 186 0.91 -6.22 12.63
C ASP A 186 0.19 -6.97 11.49
N LEU A 187 0.89 -7.16 10.37
CA LEU A 187 0.39 -7.79 9.14
C LEU A 187 0.14 -9.29 9.28
N MET A 188 0.57 -9.91 10.38
CA MET A 188 0.36 -11.35 10.60
C MET A 188 -1.05 -11.68 11.13
N ARG A 189 -1.88 -10.69 11.46
CA ARG A 189 -3.25 -10.89 11.98
C ARG A 189 -4.28 -11.26 10.90
N GLY A 190 -3.92 -12.04 9.89
CA GLY A 190 -4.80 -12.42 8.77
C GLY A 190 -6.14 -13.11 9.14
N CYS A 191 -6.43 -13.30 10.43
CA CYS A 191 -7.61 -13.95 10.98
C CYS A 191 -8.91 -13.13 10.89
N ASN A 192 -8.86 -11.81 10.63
CA ASN A 192 -10.05 -10.93 10.66
C ASN A 192 -10.48 -10.40 9.28
N PHE A 193 -10.24 -11.16 8.19
CA PHE A 193 -10.58 -10.74 6.82
C PHE A 193 -9.99 -9.39 6.35
N MET A 194 -9.06 -8.80 7.10
CA MET A 194 -8.40 -7.53 6.80
C MET A 194 -7.91 -7.42 5.34
N TYR A 195 -7.29 -8.46 4.80
CA TYR A 195 -6.80 -8.44 3.41
C TYR A 195 -7.90 -8.55 2.36
N GLN A 196 -9.06 -9.12 2.71
CA GLN A 196 -10.22 -9.14 1.85
C GLN A 196 -10.82 -7.73 1.76
N GLU A 197 -10.88 -7.01 2.89
CA GLU A 197 -11.33 -5.61 2.90
C GLU A 197 -10.44 -4.69 2.07
N THR A 198 -9.13 -4.97 1.99
CA THR A 198 -8.21 -4.18 1.15
C THR A 198 -8.35 -4.45 -0.34
N ALA A 199 -8.94 -5.59 -0.74
CA ALA A 199 -8.95 -6.03 -2.14
C ALA A 199 -9.90 -5.23 -3.05
N ALA A 200 -10.73 -4.36 -2.47
CA ALA A 200 -11.58 -3.41 -3.17
C ALA A 200 -11.46 -2.03 -2.52
N TYR A 201 -11.78 -0.99 -3.30
CA TYR A 201 -11.77 0.42 -2.85
C TYR A 201 -10.41 0.95 -2.39
N GLY A 202 -9.33 0.28 -2.78
CA GLY A 202 -7.96 0.67 -2.49
C GLY A 202 -7.47 0.27 -1.10
N HIS A 203 -6.15 0.14 -1.01
CA HIS A 203 -5.47 -0.28 0.21
C HIS A 203 -5.13 0.91 1.15
N LEU A 204 -5.18 2.14 0.63
CA LEU A 204 -4.63 3.33 1.27
C LEU A 204 -5.70 4.41 1.52
N GLY A 205 -5.44 5.31 2.47
CA GLY A 205 -6.33 6.45 2.77
C GLY A 205 -7.64 6.10 3.47
N ARG A 206 -7.73 4.90 4.05
CA ARG A 206 -8.90 4.38 4.75
C ARG A 206 -8.70 4.40 6.27
N ASP A 207 -9.79 4.58 7.01
CA ASP A 207 -9.75 4.70 8.48
C ASP A 207 -10.12 3.39 9.19
N ASP A 208 -10.15 2.27 8.45
CA ASP A 208 -10.45 0.95 8.99
C ASP A 208 -9.46 0.59 10.11
N PRO A 209 -9.94 0.16 11.30
CA PRO A 209 -9.06 -0.11 12.45
C PRO A 209 -7.99 -1.18 12.17
N GLY A 210 -8.26 -2.09 11.23
CA GLY A 210 -7.34 -3.13 10.78
C GLY A 210 -6.18 -2.59 9.93
N PHE A 211 -6.29 -1.40 9.34
CA PHE A 211 -5.29 -0.86 8.42
C PHE A 211 -4.23 -0.09 9.19
N THR A 212 -3.41 -0.85 9.91
CA THR A 212 -2.36 -0.36 10.81
C THR A 212 -1.34 0.55 10.14
N TRP A 213 -1.11 0.40 8.83
CA TRP A 213 -0.23 1.28 8.04
C TRP A 213 -0.81 2.68 7.80
N GLU A 214 -2.12 2.86 7.98
CA GLU A 214 -2.75 4.19 7.96
C GLU A 214 -2.67 4.89 9.32
N ARG A 215 -2.23 4.22 10.39
CA ARG A 215 -2.02 4.85 11.70
C ARG A 215 -0.82 5.77 11.63
N VAL A 216 -1.05 7.04 11.94
CA VAL A 216 -0.02 8.08 11.90
C VAL A 216 1.02 7.85 13.01
N LYS A 217 2.29 7.86 12.62
CA LYS A 217 3.43 7.97 13.54
C LYS A 217 4.03 9.36 13.42
N LEU A 218 3.83 10.20 14.44
CA LEU A 218 4.39 11.54 14.48
C LEU A 218 5.91 11.49 14.63
N LEU A 219 6.59 12.34 13.87
CA LEU A 219 8.03 12.48 13.79
C LEU A 219 8.40 13.79 14.48
N LYS A 220 9.24 13.71 15.51
CA LYS A 220 9.72 14.89 16.23
C LYS A 220 11.17 15.14 15.82
N PRO A 221 11.48 16.25 15.13
CA PRO A 221 12.87 16.61 14.92
C PRO A 221 13.53 16.83 16.28
N HIS A 222 14.81 16.45 16.40
CA HIS A 222 15.62 16.89 17.53
C HIS A 222 15.57 18.42 17.55
N LYS A 223 15.21 19.01 18.70
CA LYS A 223 15.22 20.47 18.86
C LYS A 223 16.59 20.97 18.43
N ALA A 224 16.60 21.87 17.44
CA ALA A 224 17.79 22.64 17.06
C ALA A 224 18.22 23.53 18.23
#